data_AF-A0A1H7Z8M8-F1
#
_entry.id   AF-A0A1H7Z8M8-F1
#
_cell.length_a   1.000
_cell.length_b   1.000
_cell.length_c   1.000
_cell.angle_alpha   90.00
_cell.angle_beta   90.00
_cell.angle_gamma   90.00
#
_symmetry.space_group_name_H-M   'P 1'
#
loop_
_entity.id
_entity.type
_entity.pdbx_description
1 polymer ?
#
loop_
_entity_poly.entity_id
_entity_poly.type
_entity_poly.pdbx_seq_one_letter_code
_entity_poly.pdbx_strand_id
1 'polypeptide(L)'
;MLFCFTHTTEIPWMLPGVAPTGKRVEIPLLAVIKFRGDKLYHEHIYWDQASVLVQVGLLDAKLLPVAGIETARKLLDETLPSNTLMKQ
;
A
#
# COMPACT_ATOMS: atom_id res chain seq x y z
N MET A 1 -5.44 7.08 -5.09
CA MET A 1 -6.46 6.89 -4.02
C MET A 1 -5.74 6.43 -2.77
N LEU A 2 -6.10 6.91 -1.57
CA LEU A 2 -5.56 6.39 -0.32
C LEU A 2 -6.49 5.29 0.22
N PHE A 3 -5.96 4.08 0.44
CA PHE A 3 -6.70 2.95 0.99
C PHE A 3 -6.30 2.73 2.45
N CYS A 4 -7.28 2.80 3.35
CA CYS A 4 -7.04 2.70 4.79
C CYS A 4 -7.91 1.60 5.40
N PHE A 5 -7.30 0.70 6.17
CA PHE A 5 -8.02 -0.37 6.86
C PHE A 5 -7.29 -0.78 8.14
N THR A 6 -8.00 -1.48 9.01
CA THR A 6 -7.38 -2.23 10.11
C THR A 6 -7.46 -3.71 9.75
N HIS A 7 -6.35 -4.44 9.83
CA HIS A 7 -6.28 -5.84 9.39
C HIS A 7 -6.96 -6.77 10.41
N THR A 8 -8.30 -6.79 10.41
CA THR A 8 -9.15 -7.54 11.34
C THR A 8 -9.67 -8.86 10.76
N THR A 9 -9.55 -9.04 9.45
CA THR A 9 -9.88 -10.26 8.70
C THR A 9 -8.79 -10.50 7.66
N GLU A 10 -8.66 -11.73 7.17
CA GLU A 10 -7.79 -12.01 6.02
C GLU A 10 -8.20 -11.18 4.80
N ILE A 11 -7.21 -10.73 4.03
CA ILE A 11 -7.40 -9.96 2.80
C ILE A 11 -6.64 -10.67 1.66
N PRO A 12 -7.23 -11.70 1.03
CA PRO A 12 -6.49 -12.60 0.15
C PRO A 12 -5.81 -11.94 -1.05
N TRP A 13 -6.37 -10.85 -1.57
CA TRP A 13 -5.82 -10.15 -2.74
C TRP A 13 -4.61 -9.26 -2.41
N MET A 14 -4.41 -8.89 -1.14
CA MET A 14 -3.32 -8.01 -0.68
C MET A 14 -2.33 -8.71 0.26
N LEU A 15 -2.85 -9.55 1.15
CA LEU A 15 -2.12 -10.28 2.19
C LEU A 15 -2.53 -11.76 2.17
N PRO A 16 -2.21 -12.49 1.07
CA PRO A 16 -2.62 -13.89 0.92
C PRO A 16 -2.05 -14.76 2.04
N GLY A 17 -2.93 -15.47 2.76
CA GLY A 17 -2.56 -16.39 3.83
C GLY A 17 -2.07 -15.74 5.13
N VAL A 18 -2.22 -14.42 5.28
CA VAL A 18 -1.84 -13.71 6.50
C VAL A 18 -3.05 -13.59 7.43
N ALA A 19 -2.95 -14.19 8.62
CA ALA A 19 -3.97 -14.04 9.66
C ALA A 19 -4.12 -12.56 10.09
N PRO A 20 -5.31 -12.16 10.61
CA PRO A 20 -5.55 -10.80 11.10
C PRO A 20 -4.46 -10.32 12.06
N THR A 21 -3.80 -9.21 11.72
CA THR A 21 -2.71 -8.66 12.54
C THR A 21 -3.17 -7.56 13.49
N GLY A 22 -4.40 -7.07 13.35
CA GLY A 22 -4.97 -5.98 14.14
C GLY A 22 -4.34 -4.60 13.86
N LYS A 23 -3.42 -4.50 12.90
CA LYS A 23 -2.69 -3.26 12.62
C LYS A 23 -3.43 -2.39 11.61
N ARG A 24 -3.30 -1.09 11.79
CA ARG A 24 -3.75 -0.08 10.82
C ARG A 24 -2.78 -0.07 9.64
N VAL A 25 -3.34 -0.06 8.44
CA VAL A 25 -2.61 0.08 7.18
C VAL A 25 -3.18 1.28 6.43
N GLU A 26 -2.29 2.12 5.91
CA GLU A 26 -2.59 3.21 4.98
C GLU A 26 -1.64 3.09 3.79
N ILE A 27 -2.20 2.90 2.60
CA ILE A 27 -1.40 2.66 1.40
C ILE A 27 -2.00 3.37 0.17
N PRO A 28 -1.19 4.12 -0.60
CA PRO A 28 -1.58 4.58 -1.92
C PRO A 28 -1.89 3.40 -2.85
N LEU A 29 -3.06 3.44 -3.50
CA LEU A 29 -3.41 2.55 -4.60
C LEU A 29 -3.44 3.32 -5.92
N LEU A 30 -2.91 2.67 -6.95
CA LEU A 30 -3.04 3.07 -8.35
C LEU A 30 -3.82 1.98 -9.08
N ALA A 31 -4.93 2.35 -9.72
CA ALA A 31 -5.74 1.44 -10.50
C ALA A 31 -5.75 1.88 -11.97
N VAL A 32 -5.42 0.96 -12.87
CA VAL A 32 -5.63 1.10 -14.31
C VAL A 32 -6.83 0.24 -14.68
N ILE A 33 -7.94 0.88 -15.04
CA ILE A 33 -9.22 0.20 -15.29
C ILE A 33 -9.54 0.25 -16.77
N LYS A 34 -9.83 -0.92 -17.36
CA LYS A 34 -10.33 -1.05 -18.73
C LYS A 34 -11.83 -1.28 -18.73
N PHE A 35 -12.54 -0.45 -19.49
CA PHE A 35 -13.96 -0.62 -19.78
C PHE A 35 -14.17 -1.20 -21.19
N ARG A 36 -15.26 -1.93 -21.37
CA ARG A 36 -15.78 -2.37 -22.67
C ARG A 36 -17.28 -2.10 -22.70
N GLY A 37 -17.67 -1.04 -23.41
CA GLY A 37 -19.04 -0.52 -23.34
C GLY A 37 -19.30 0.09 -21.96
N ASP A 38 -20.40 -0.32 -21.35
CA ASP A 38 -20.85 0.09 -20.01
C ASP A 38 -20.31 -0.79 -18.87
N LYS A 39 -19.46 -1.78 -19.18
CA LYS A 39 -18.94 -2.75 -18.20
C LYS A 39 -17.44 -2.60 -17.95
N LEU A 40 -17.05 -2.84 -16.70
CA LEU A 40 -15.66 -3.08 -16.32
C LEU A 40 -15.20 -4.41 -16.92
N TYR A 41 -14.09 -4.40 -17.66
CA TYR A 41 -13.54 -5.58 -18.32
C TYR A 41 -12.37 -6.18 -17.53
N HIS A 42 -11.43 -5.33 -17.09
CA HIS A 42 -10.42 -5.71 -16.10
C HIS A 42 -9.82 -4.48 -15.43
N GLU A 43 -9.14 -4.72 -14.33
CA GLU A 43 -8.38 -3.72 -13.59
C GLU A 43 -6.98 -4.26 -13.26
N HIS A 44 -5.99 -3.37 -13.28
CA HIS A 44 -4.66 -3.62 -12.72
C HIS A 44 -4.49 -2.66 -11.55
N ILE A 45 -4.44 -3.21 -10.34
CA ILE A 45 -4.25 -2.44 -9.11
C ILE A 45 -2.81 -2.65 -8.64
N TYR A 46 -2.10 -1.54 -8.46
CA TYR A 46 -0.74 -1.50 -7.96
C TYR A 46 -0.69 -0.85 -6.58
N TRP A 47 0.18 -1.39 -5.74
CA TRP A 47 0.58 -0.84 -4.45
C TRP A 47 1.99 -1.29 -4.10
N ASP A 48 2.60 -0.61 -3.13
CA ASP A 48 3.89 -1.04 -2.56
C ASP A 48 3.66 -2.11 -1.47
N GLN A 49 3.90 -3.36 -1.84
CA GLN A 49 3.75 -4.50 -0.94
C GLN A 49 4.72 -4.45 0.25
N ALA A 50 5.94 -3.92 0.08
CA ALA A 50 6.90 -3.85 1.18
C ALA A 50 6.39 -2.91 2.27
N SER A 51 5.82 -1.77 1.89
CA SER A 51 5.18 -0.83 2.83
C SER A 51 3.99 -1.44 3.55
N VAL A 52 3.17 -2.26 2.88
CA VAL A 52 2.08 -3.00 3.54
C VAL A 52 2.65 -3.99 4.56
N LEU A 53 3.64 -4.79 4.18
CA LEU A 53 4.27 -5.80 5.06
C LEU A 53 4.95 -5.18 6.28
N VAL A 54 5.58 -4.02 6.14
CA VAL A 54 6.12 -3.24 7.27
C VAL A 54 4.98 -2.81 8.21
N GLN A 55 3.90 -2.25 7.68
CA GLN A 55 2.78 -1.77 8.50
C GLN A 55 2.07 -2.91 9.24
N VAL A 56 1.95 -4.10 8.62
CA VAL A 56 1.43 -5.29 9.31
C VAL A 56 2.49 -5.99 10.19
N GLY A 57 3.75 -5.56 10.13
CA GLY A 57 4.89 -6.05 10.91
C GLY A 57 5.36 -7.46 10.54
N LEU A 58 5.20 -7.82 9.27
CA LEU A 58 5.83 -9.00 8.67
C LEU A 58 7.19 -8.69 8.05
N LEU A 59 7.54 -7.42 7.91
CA LEU A 59 8.83 -6.95 7.42
C LEU A 59 9.41 -5.90 8.37
N ASP A 60 10.69 -6.02 8.70
CA ASP A 60 11.39 -5.02 9.53
C ASP A 60 11.95 -3.90 8.65
N ALA A 61 11.44 -2.68 8.84
CA ALA A 61 11.89 -1.49 8.12
C ALA A 61 13.35 -1.10 8.43
N LYS A 62 13.97 -1.63 9.49
CA LYS A 62 15.38 -1.37 9.80
C LYS A 62 16.32 -2.16 8.90
N LEU A 63 15.84 -3.24 8.28
CA LEU A 63 16.66 -4.16 7.50
C LEU A 63 16.62 -3.87 5.98
N LEU A 64 15.65 -3.08 5.52
CA LEU A 64 15.42 -2.80 4.10
C LEU A 64 15.02 -1.34 3.90
N PRO A 65 15.38 -0.71 2.76
CA PRO A 65 14.97 0.66 2.43
C PRO A 65 13.50 0.69 2.01
N VAL A 66 12.60 0.65 2.98
CA VAL A 66 11.14 0.67 2.77
C VAL A 66 10.58 1.97 3.33
N ALA A 67 9.77 2.67 2.52
CA ALA A 67 9.20 3.94 2.92
C ALA A 67 8.09 3.79 3.96
N GLY A 68 7.22 2.77 3.88
CA GLY A 68 6.18 2.53 4.88
C GLY A 68 4.98 3.47 4.74
N ILE A 69 4.43 3.91 5.88
CA ILE A 69 3.25 4.80 5.94
C ILE A 69 3.55 6.19 5.37
N GLU A 70 4.82 6.54 5.25
CA GLU A 70 5.34 7.77 4.67
C GLU A 70 4.88 7.92 3.21
N THR A 71 4.67 6.81 2.49
CA THR A 71 4.07 6.81 1.15
C THR A 71 2.65 7.39 1.13
N ALA A 72 1.83 7.07 2.13
CA ALA A 72 0.50 7.62 2.30
C ALA A 72 0.54 9.12 2.63
N ARG A 73 1.43 9.53 3.54
CA ARG A 73 1.62 10.95 3.89
C ARG A 73 2.03 11.77 2.67
N LYS A 74 2.97 11.25 1.87
CA LYS A 74 3.42 11.90 0.64
C LYS A 74 2.31 12.05 -0.40
N LEU A 75 1.38 11.09 -0.48
CA LEU A 75 0.22 11.21 -1.39
C LEU A 75 -0.73 12.34 -0.95
N LEU A 76 -0.89 12.56 0.36
CA LEU A 76 -1.78 13.59 0.90
C LEU A 76 -1.14 14.99 0.91
N ASP A 77 0.18 15.07 1.05
CA ASP A 77 0.92 16.34 1.07
C ASP A 77 2.01 16.36 -0.01
N GLU A 78 1.75 17.14 -1.05
CA GLU A 78 2.66 17.29 -2.18
C GLU A 78 3.96 18.04 -1.83
N THR A 79 4.01 18.75 -0.70
CA THR A 79 5.21 19.49 -0.26
C THR A 79 6.28 18.60 0.37
N LEU A 80 5.91 17.41 0.83
CA LEU A 80 6.86 16.43 1.37
C LEU A 80 7.78 15.88 0.27
N PRO A 81 9.05 15.52 0.57
CA PRO A 81 9.93 14.89 -0.40
C PRO A 81 9.40 13.51 -0.83
N SER A 82 9.51 13.18 -2.11
CA SER A 82 9.00 11.91 -2.66
C SER A 82 9.76 10.68 -2.17
N ASN A 83 11.05 10.83 -1.85
CA ASN A 83 11.88 9.73 -1.36
C ASN A 83 13.03 10.25 -0.50
N THR A 84 13.01 9.95 0.80
CA THR A 84 14.06 10.30 1.76
C THR A 84 15.13 9.21 1.90
N LEU A 85 14.96 8.06 1.23
CA LEU A 85 15.90 6.93 1.28
C LEU A 85 17.07 7.08 0.30
N MET A 86 16.94 7.95 -0.70
CA MET A 86 18.01 8.28 -1.62
C MET A 86 18.86 9.42 -1.05
N LYS A 87 20.19 9.24 -1.03
CA LYS A 87 21.11 10.35 -0.75
C LYS A 87 21.03 11.33 -1.91
N GLN A 88 20.85 12.62 -1.60
CA GLN A 88 20.94 13.71 -2.56
C GLN A 88 22.40 13.99 -2.94
#